data_AF-A0AAU3GAD5-F1
#
_entry.id   AF-A0AAU3GAD5-F1
#
_cell.length_a   1.000
_cell.length_b   1.000
_cell.length_c   1.000
_cell.angle_alpha   90.00
_cell.angle_beta   90.00
_cell.angle_gamma   90.00
#
_symmetry.space_group_name_H-M   'P 1'
#
loop_
_entity.id
_entity.type
_entity.pdbx_description
1 polymer ?
#
loop_
_entity_poly.entity_id
_entity_poly.type
_entity_poly.pdbx_seq_one_letter_code
_entity_poly.pdbx_strand_id
1 'polypeptide(L)'
;MRRGRLAESAASCLIRTPLPFLVPGGGVFQATGRPITVGACSVSIVADGLIASHRIYYDQLELATQLGGNLCFGMANCDVGPDGEWTNRPSTT
;
A
#
# COMPACT_ATOMS: atom_id res chain seq x y z
N MET A 1 28.27 -4.89 21.45
CA MET A 1 27.51 -4.67 20.19
C MET A 1 27.14 -6.05 19.63
N ARG A 2 25.91 -6.53 19.83
CA ARG A 2 25.50 -7.88 19.36
C ARG A 2 25.17 -7.80 17.86
N ARG A 3 25.85 -8.60 17.03
CA ARG A 3 25.53 -8.72 15.60
C ARG A 3 24.25 -9.55 15.47
N GLY A 4 23.11 -8.89 15.21
CA GLY A 4 21.91 -9.58 14.74
C GLY A 4 22.16 -10.23 13.39
N ARG A 5 21.56 -11.39 13.14
CA ARG A 5 21.61 -12.04 11.82
C ARG A 5 20.54 -11.41 10.93
N LEU A 6 20.93 -10.99 9.74
CA LEU A 6 20.02 -10.53 8.70
C LEU A 6 19.44 -11.75 7.96
N ALA A 7 18.13 -11.78 7.79
CA ALA A 7 17.43 -12.74 6.95
C ALA A 7 16.62 -11.96 5.90
N GLU A 8 16.82 -12.30 4.63
CA GLU A 8 16.21 -11.61 3.49
C GLU A 8 15.46 -12.63 2.62
N SER A 9 14.29 -12.24 2.10
CA SER A 9 13.48 -13.08 1.20
C SER A 9 12.71 -12.21 0.22
N ALA A 10 12.80 -12.55 -1.07
CA ALA A 10 11.99 -11.96 -2.14
C ALA A 10 10.95 -12.98 -2.59
N ALA A 11 9.68 -12.56 -2.64
CA ALA A 11 8.58 -13.42 -3.04
C ALA A 11 7.47 -12.60 -3.73
N SER A 12 6.79 -13.23 -4.69
CA SER A 12 5.49 -12.78 -5.15
C SER A 12 4.42 -13.50 -4.35
N CYS A 13 3.57 -12.73 -3.66
CA CYS A 13 2.47 -13.28 -2.86
C CYS A 13 1.14 -12.91 -3.49
N LEU A 14 0.30 -13.92 -3.74
CA LEU A 14 -1.12 -13.72 -4.00
C LEU A 14 -1.79 -13.42 -2.66
N ILE A 15 -2.24 -12.18 -2.47
CA ILE A 15 -2.92 -11.75 -1.26
C ILE A 15 -4.39 -11.57 -1.61
N ARG A 16 -5.26 -12.24 -0.87
CA ARG A 16 -6.65 -11.78 -0.78
C ARG A 16 -6.68 -10.70 0.30
N THR A 17 -7.40 -9.61 0.09
CA THR A 17 -7.54 -8.53 1.08
C THR A 17 -8.83 -8.65 1.87
N PRO A 18 -8.96 -9.62 2.82
CA PRO A 18 -10.14 -9.72 3.66
C PRO A 18 -10.16 -8.64 4.76
N LEU A 19 -9.08 -7.87 4.91
CA LEU A 19 -8.90 -6.89 5.99
C LEU A 19 -8.71 -5.48 5.42
N PRO A 20 -9.13 -4.44 6.18
CA PRO A 20 -8.90 -3.05 5.80
C PRO A 20 -7.40 -2.77 5.67
N PHE A 21 -7.04 -1.97 4.65
CA PHE A 21 -5.66 -1.60 4.34
C PHE A 21 -5.41 -0.15 4.74
N LEU A 22 -4.39 0.10 5.55
CA LEU A 22 -4.02 1.46 5.95
C LEU A 22 -3.21 2.12 4.83
N VAL A 23 -3.74 3.21 4.26
CA VAL A 23 -3.11 3.92 3.15
C VAL A 23 -2.14 4.99 3.66
N PRO A 24 -1.14 5.40 2.84
CA PRO A 24 -0.34 6.58 3.13
C PRO A 24 -1.24 7.78 3.48
N GLY A 25 -0.89 8.51 4.54
CA GLY A 25 -1.74 9.59 5.08
C GLY A 25 -2.71 9.16 6.20
N GLY A 26 -2.74 7.87 6.56
CA GLY A 26 -3.46 7.36 7.73
C GLY A 26 -4.94 7.02 7.48
N GLY A 27 -5.40 7.11 6.23
CA GLY A 27 -6.73 6.62 5.84
C GLY A 27 -6.84 5.10 5.89
N VAL A 28 -8.07 4.60 5.90
CA VAL A 28 -8.35 3.16 5.85
C VAL A 28 -9.12 2.85 4.58
N PHE A 29 -8.54 1.99 3.75
CA PHE A 29 -9.19 1.42 2.58
C PHE A 29 -9.92 0.13 2.97
N GLN A 30 -11.21 0.04 2.68
CA GLN A 30 -11.99 -1.14 3.05
C GLN A 30 -11.58 -2.37 2.23
N ALA A 31 -11.84 -3.56 2.79
CA ALA A 31 -11.58 -4.82 2.11
C ALA A 31 -12.32 -4.86 0.75
N THR A 32 -11.60 -5.14 -0.33
CA THR A 32 -12.18 -5.19 -1.69
C THR A 32 -12.72 -6.56 -2.06
N GLY A 33 -12.32 -7.61 -1.33
CA GLY A 33 -12.61 -9.01 -1.66
C GLY A 33 -11.93 -9.52 -2.95
N ARG A 34 -11.19 -8.67 -3.66
CA ARG A 34 -10.47 -8.99 -4.88
C ARG A 34 -9.10 -9.60 -4.54
N PRO A 35 -8.65 -10.65 -5.26
CA PRO A 35 -7.26 -11.08 -5.16
C PRO A 35 -6.35 -10.01 -5.78
N ILE A 36 -5.21 -9.79 -5.15
CA ILE A 36 -4.14 -8.92 -5.64
C ILE A 36 -2.82 -9.70 -5.62
N THR A 37 -1.89 -9.31 -6.47
CA THR A 37 -0.53 -9.84 -6.48
C THR A 37 0.41 -8.72 -6.07
N VAL A 38 1.33 -9.01 -5.15
CA VAL A 38 2.34 -8.04 -4.72
C VAL A 38 3.72 -8.66 -4.84
N GLY A 39 4.58 -8.04 -5.66
CA GLY A 39 6.01 -8.29 -5.63
C GLY A 39 6.62 -7.64 -4.39
N ALA A 40 7.15 -8.44 -3.48
CA ALA A 40 7.69 -7.93 -2.22
C ALA A 40 9.06 -8.51 -1.88
N CYS A 41 9.87 -7.70 -1.20
CA CYS A 41 11.09 -8.10 -0.52
C CYS A 41 10.90 -7.87 0.98
N SER A 42 11.24 -8.86 1.78
CA SER A 42 11.16 -8.80 3.23
C SER A 42 12.55 -8.94 3.85
N VAL A 43 12.79 -8.15 4.89
CA VAL A 43 14.05 -8.10 5.63
C VAL A 43 13.74 -8.22 7.11
N SER A 44 14.27 -9.28 7.74
CA SER A 44 14.17 -9.52 9.17
C SER A 44 15.53 -9.38 9.83
N ILE A 45 15.56 -8.68 10.97
CA ILE A 45 16.70 -8.71 11.89
C ILE A 45 16.35 -9.71 12.99
N VAL A 46 17.16 -10.76 13.12
CA VAL A 46 16.98 -11.79 14.15
C VAL A 46 18.01 -11.59 15.26
N ALA A 47 17.51 -11.51 16.50
CA ALA A 47 18.32 -11.45 17.71
C ALA A 47 17.81 -12.50 18.70
N ASP A 48 18.73 -13.25 19.30
CA ASP A 48 18.42 -14.31 20.28
C ASP A 48 17.37 -15.32 19.78
N GLY A 49 17.38 -15.61 18.47
CA GLY A 49 16.47 -16.55 17.82
C GLY A 49 15.07 -15.99 17.50
N LEU A 50 14.81 -14.72 17.79
CA LEU A 50 13.52 -14.06 17.54
C LEU A 50 13.66 -12.93 16.52
N ILE A 51 12.59 -12.64 15.76
CA ILE A 51 12.54 -11.48 14.86
C ILE A 51 12.42 -10.22 15.72
N ALA A 52 13.52 -9.48 15.81
CA ALA A 52 13.58 -8.21 16.53
C ALA A 52 12.99 -7.05 15.70
N SER A 53 13.09 -7.13 14.37
CA SER A 53 12.43 -6.18 13.46
C SER A 53 12.16 -6.82 12.12
N HIS A 54 11.06 -6.43 11.47
CA HIS A 54 10.69 -6.90 10.14
C HIS A 54 10.29 -5.71 9.26
N ARG A 55 10.82 -5.64 8.04
CA ARG A 55 10.44 -4.65 7.03
C ARG A 55 10.02 -5.36 5.76
N ILE A 56 8.94 -4.88 5.15
CA ILE A 56 8.48 -5.34 3.85
C ILE A 56 8.54 -4.15 2.89
N TYR A 57 9.26 -4.34 1.80
CA TYR A 57 9.38 -3.42 0.68
C TYR A 57 8.56 -3.98 -0.47
N TYR A 58 7.71 -3.16 -1.06
CA TYR A 58 6.85 -3.50 -2.19
C TYR A 58 6.52 -2.24 -2.98
N ASP A 59 6.04 -2.42 -4.20
CA ASP A 59 5.57 -1.30 -5.01
C ASP A 59 4.20 -0.82 -4.51
N GLN A 60 4.20 0.31 -3.81
CA GLN A 60 2.98 0.90 -3.25
C GLN A 60 2.01 1.39 -4.32
N LEU A 61 2.51 1.78 -5.50
CA LEU A 61 1.67 2.24 -6.61
C LEU A 61 1.00 1.05 -7.30
N GLU A 62 1.74 -0.03 -7.55
CA GLU A 62 1.18 -1.29 -8.04
C GLU A 62 0.04 -1.79 -7.12
N LEU A 63 0.28 -1.78 -5.80
CA LEU A 63 -0.73 -2.15 -4.82
C LEU A 63 -1.94 -1.20 -4.87
N ALA A 64 -1.71 0.12 -4.86
CA ALA A 64 -2.78 1.11 -4.87
C ALA A 64 -3.68 0.96 -6.11
N THR A 65 -3.10 0.76 -7.29
CA THR A 65 -3.85 0.56 -8.54
C THR A 65 -4.72 -0.71 -8.50
N GLN A 66 -4.19 -1.82 -7.98
CA GLN A 66 -4.97 -3.07 -7.85
C GLN A 66 -6.11 -2.95 -6.82
N LEU A 67 -5.94 -2.10 -5.81
CA LEU A 67 -7.00 -1.76 -4.85
C LEU A 67 -8.04 -0.80 -5.44
N GLY A 68 -7.80 -0.20 -6.61
CA GLY A 68 -8.70 0.76 -7.26
C GLY A 68 -8.41 2.22 -6.90
N GLY A 69 -7.25 2.51 -6.31
CA GLY A 69 -6.76 3.87 -6.09
C GLY A 69 -6.31 4.54 -7.39
N ASN A 70 -6.42 5.87 -7.44
CA ASN A 70 -5.94 6.70 -8.55
C ASN A 70 -4.91 7.69 -8.03
N LEU A 71 -3.88 7.98 -8.83
CA LEU A 71 -2.95 9.06 -8.56
C LEU A 71 -3.57 10.39 -8.98
N CYS A 72 -3.61 11.35 -8.07
CA CYS A 72 -3.94 12.73 -8.36
C CYS A 72 -2.68 13.57 -8.20
N PHE A 73 -2.26 14.28 -9.24
CA PHE A 73 -1.10 15.15 -9.22
C PHE A 73 -1.55 16.62 -9.30
N GLY A 74 -1.26 17.40 -8.26
CA GLY A 74 -1.39 18.85 -8.27
C GLY A 74 -2.75 19.40 -7.85
N MET A 75 -2.72 20.66 -7.44
CA MET A 75 -3.80 21.48 -6.88
C MET A 75 -4.94 21.72 -7.89
N ALA A 76 -5.65 20.67 -8.28
CA ALA A 76 -6.99 20.79 -8.81
C ALA A 76 -7.93 20.56 -7.63
N ASN A 77 -8.80 21.53 -7.34
CA ASN A 77 -9.89 21.37 -6.37
C ASN A 77 -10.70 20.13 -6.77
N CYS A 78 -10.36 18.99 -6.20
CA CYS A 78 -11.22 17.81 -6.20
C CYS A 78 -12.32 18.06 -5.18
N ASP A 79 -13.22 18.98 -5.52
CA ASP A 79 -14.47 19.10 -4.81
C ASP A 79 -15.24 17.80 -5.06
N VAL A 80 -15.43 17.01 -4.01
CA VAL A 80 -16.37 15.89 -4.02
C VAL A 80 -17.75 16.49 -4.27
N GLY A 81 -18.37 16.13 -5.40
CA GLY A 81 -19.76 16.48 -5.66
C GLY A 81 -20.66 16.00 -4.52
N PRO A 82 -21.82 16.63 -4.27
CA PRO A 82 -22.74 16.23 -3.19
C PRO A 82 -23.26 14.79 -3.32
N ASP A 83 -23.02 14.14 -4.45
CA ASP A 83 -23.35 12.77 -4.83
C ASP A 83 -22.19 11.76 -4.74
N GLY A 84 -20.97 12.22 -4.42
CA GLY A 84 -19.78 11.35 -4.35
C GLY A 84 -19.20 10.96 -5.72
N GLU A 85 -19.62 11.60 -6.81
CA GLU A 85 -19.11 11.32 -8.15
C GLU A 85 -17.92 12.23 -8.51
N TRP A 86 -16.83 11.61 -8.98
CA TRP A 86 -15.62 12.32 -9.39
C TRP A 86 -15.81 12.89 -10.80
N THR A 87 -16.17 14.18 -10.90
CA THR A 87 -16.32 14.83 -12.21
C THR A 87 -15.06 15.62 -12.58
N ASN A 88 -14.42 15.23 -13.69
CA ASN A 88 -13.35 16.02 -14.31
C ASN A 88 -13.96 17.22 -15.05
N ARG A 89 -14.21 18.33 -14.36
CA ARG A 89 -14.54 19.59 -15.02
C ARG A 89 -13.24 20.31 -15.39
N PRO A 90 -12.95 20.56 -16.68
CA PRO A 90 -11.79 21.37 -17.04
C PRO A 90 -12.00 22.79 -16.53
N SER A 91 -11.02 23.29 -15.76
CA SER A 91 -10.98 24.66 -15.28
C SER A 91 -10.85 25.63 -16.45
N THR A 92 -11.87 26.45 -16.68
CA THR A 92 -11.76 27.64 -17.54
C THR A 92 -10.96 28.71 -16.81
N THR A 93 -9.71 28.89 -17.22
CA THR A 93 -8.96 30.14 -17.08
C THR A 93 -8.16 30.36 -18.35
#